data_AF-A0AAD4VH02-F1
#
_entry.id   AF-A0AAD4VH02-F1
#
_cell.length_a   1.000
_cell.length_b   1.000
_cell.length_c   1.000
_cell.angle_alpha   90.00
_cell.angle_beta   90.00
_cell.angle_gamma   90.00
#
_symmetry.space_group_name_H-M   'P 1'
#
loop_
_entity.id
_entity.type
_entity.pdbx_description
1 polymer ?
#
loop_
_entity_poly.entity_id
_entity_poly.type
_entity_poly.pdbx_seq_one_letter_code
_entity_poly.pdbx_strand_id
1 'polypeptide(L)'
;MSLVRKHYSIDVTRDQCYKAKNLANERIQGSIEEQYAKLWDYCEELKRTMVGFDGAFIKGQHPGQLLSAVGIDANNGMFPITFVVVETESRDT
;
A
#
# COMPACT_ATOMS: atom_id res chain seq x y z
N MET A 1 -6.62 11.23 22.92
CA MET A 1 -7.61 10.80 23.94
C MET A 1 -8.28 11.96 24.66
N SER A 2 -7.56 13.06 24.95
CA SER A 2 -8.15 14.25 25.61
C SER A 2 -9.32 14.88 24.84
N LEU A 3 -9.31 14.84 23.50
CA LEU A 3 -10.42 15.34 22.66
C LEU A 3 -11.74 14.60 22.90
N VAL A 4 -11.72 13.26 22.92
CA VAL A 4 -12.94 12.45 23.14
C VAL A 4 -13.51 12.73 24.53
N ARG A 5 -12.65 12.76 25.54
CA ARG A 5 -13.03 13.11 26.91
C ARG A 5 -13.60 14.53 27.02
N LYS A 6 -13.00 15.50 26.33
CA LYS A 6 -13.43 16.90 26.38
C LYS A 6 -14.77 17.16 25.70
N HIS A 7 -15.04 16.49 24.58
CA HIS A 7 -16.25 16.73 23.78
C HIS A 7 -17.41 15.79 24.11
N TYR A 8 -17.11 14.58 24.58
CA TYR A 8 -18.12 13.54 24.82
C TYR A 8 -18.16 13.06 26.27
N SER A 9 -17.27 13.55 27.14
CA SER A 9 -17.18 13.12 28.56
C SER A 9 -16.98 11.60 28.72
N ILE A 10 -16.42 10.94 27.70
CA ILE A 10 -16.13 9.51 27.70
C ILE A 10 -14.62 9.31 27.87
N ASP A 11 -14.26 8.50 28.85
CA ASP A 11 -12.88 8.04 29.04
C ASP A 11 -12.63 6.80 28.20
N VAL A 12 -11.70 6.90 27.25
CA VAL A 12 -11.30 5.81 26.35
C VAL A 12 -9.80 5.56 26.52
N THR A 13 -9.41 4.30 26.62
CA THR A 13 -8.00 3.88 26.71
C THR A 13 -7.38 3.72 25.33
N ARG A 14 -6.05 3.86 25.23
CA ARG A 14 -5.32 3.74 23.95
C ARG A 14 -5.64 2.41 23.25
N ASP A 15 -5.76 1.33 24.02
CA ASP A 15 -6.06 -0.01 23.52
C ASP A 15 -7.45 -0.12 22.91
N GLN A 16 -8.45 0.55 23.51
CA GLN A 16 -9.80 0.60 22.93
C GLN A 16 -9.79 1.31 21.57
N CYS A 17 -9.06 2.43 21.43
CA CYS A 17 -8.91 3.09 20.13
C CYS A 17 -8.17 2.23 19.11
N TYR A 18 -7.12 1.50 19.51
CA TYR A 18 -6.45 0.57 18.60
C TYR A 18 -7.38 -0.55 18.14
N LYS A 19 -8.13 -1.18 19.05
CA LYS A 19 -9.11 -2.22 18.71
C LYS A 19 -10.19 -1.68 17.78
N ALA A 20 -10.76 -0.51 18.07
CA ALA A 20 -11.76 0.13 17.23
C ALA A 20 -11.20 0.43 15.83
N LYS A 21 -9.97 0.95 15.73
CA LYS A 21 -9.30 1.20 14.45
C LYS A 21 -9.09 -0.10 13.67
N ASN A 22 -8.61 -1.15 14.33
CA ASN A 22 -8.35 -2.43 13.68
C ASN A 22 -9.65 -3.06 13.17
N LEU A 23 -10.73 -3.02 13.97
CA LEU A 23 -12.05 -3.49 13.55
C LEU A 23 -12.61 -2.69 12.37
N ALA A 24 -12.43 -1.36 12.37
CA ALA A 24 -12.84 -0.53 11.24
C ALA A 24 -12.04 -0.87 9.97
N ASN A 25 -10.72 -1.04 10.09
CA ASN A 25 -9.85 -1.43 8.98
C ASN A 25 -10.22 -2.80 8.42
N GLU A 26 -10.46 -3.80 9.29
CA GLU A 26 -10.88 -5.15 8.87
C GLU A 26 -12.22 -5.11 8.11
N ARG A 27 -13.18 -4.30 8.57
CA ARG A 27 -14.46 -4.11 7.86
C ARG A 27 -14.33 -3.43 6.50
N ILE A 28 -13.39 -2.50 6.36
CA ILE A 28 -13.21 -1.72 5.11
C ILE A 28 -12.36 -2.50 4.11
N GLN A 29 -11.21 -3.03 4.56
CA GLN A 29 -10.21 -3.64 3.70
C GLN A 29 -10.40 -5.15 3.53
N GLY A 30 -11.24 -5.77 4.37
CA GLY A 30 -11.42 -7.23 4.38
C GLY A 30 -10.30 -7.95 5.11
N SER A 31 -10.35 -9.28 5.07
CA SER A 31 -9.30 -10.12 5.67
C SER A 31 -8.01 -10.03 4.87
N ILE A 32 -6.89 -10.39 5.51
CA ILE A 32 -5.60 -10.51 4.83
C ILE A 32 -5.69 -11.52 3.66
N GLU A 33 -6.44 -12.60 3.83
CA GLU A 33 -6.66 -13.62 2.80
C GLU A 33 -7.38 -13.04 1.58
N GLU A 34 -8.41 -12.22 1.78
CA GLU A 34 -9.13 -11.52 0.71
C GLU A 34 -8.22 -10.52 -0.01
N GLN A 35 -7.25 -9.91 0.67
CA GLN A 35 -6.26 -9.03 0.05
C GLN A 35 -5.25 -9.82 -0.79
N TYR A 36 -4.74 -10.96 -0.30
CA TYR A 36 -3.83 -11.80 -1.06
C TYR A 36 -4.51 -12.48 -2.27
N ALA A 37 -5.80 -12.78 -2.18
CA ALA A 37 -6.57 -13.31 -3.31
C ALA A 37 -6.59 -12.35 -4.53
N LYS A 38 -6.49 -11.04 -4.29
CA LYS A 38 -6.44 -10.01 -5.34
C LYS A 38 -5.08 -9.86 -6.02
N LEU A 39 -4.04 -10.57 -5.57
CA LEU A 39 -2.72 -10.48 -6.21
C LEU A 39 -2.77 -10.82 -7.70
N TRP A 40 -3.56 -11.83 -8.07
CA TRP A 40 -3.74 -12.21 -9.47
C TRP A 40 -4.40 -11.11 -10.30
N ASP A 41 -5.42 -10.45 -9.74
CA ASP A 41 -6.07 -9.31 -10.38
C ASP A 41 -5.07 -8.16 -10.58
N TYR A 42 -4.17 -7.90 -9.62
CA TYR A 42 -3.10 -6.92 -9.80
C TYR A 42 -2.08 -7.31 -10.87
N CYS A 43 -1.75 -8.59 -11.02
CA CYS A 43 -0.89 -9.05 -12.10
C CYS A 43 -1.55 -8.85 -13.48
N GLU A 44 -2.85 -9.11 -13.58
CA GLU A 44 -3.61 -8.86 -14.82
C GLU A 44 -3.80 -7.36 -15.08
N GLU A 45 -4.00 -6.57 -14.02
CA GLU A 45 -4.04 -5.10 -14.10
C GLU A 45 -2.69 -4.56 -14.61
N LEU A 46 -1.56 -5.00 -14.05
CA LEU A 46 -0.23 -4.65 -14.53
C LEU A 46 -0.07 -4.95 -16.02
N LYS A 47 -0.46 -6.13 -16.49
CA LYS A 47 -0.39 -6.47 -17.92
C LYS A 47 -1.27 -5.57 -18.78
N ARG A 48 -2.42 -5.13 -18.26
CA ARG A 48 -3.40 -4.32 -18.98
C ARG A 48 -3.05 -2.83 -19.02
N THR A 49 -2.56 -2.29 -17.90
CA THR A 49 -2.49 -0.84 -17.68
C THR A 49 -1.10 -0.32 -17.34
N MET A 50 -0.06 -1.17 -17.27
CA MET A 50 1.31 -0.68 -17.05
C MET A 50 1.74 0.21 -18.22
N VAL A 51 1.70 1.52 -17.98
CA VAL A 51 2.13 2.54 -18.94
C VAL A 51 3.59 2.92 -18.67
N GLY A 52 4.07 2.74 -17.44
CA GLY A 52 5.43 3.06 -17.05
C GLY A 52 5.98 2.12 -16.00
N PHE A 53 7.26 1.77 -16.19
CA PHE A 53 8.11 1.09 -15.23
C PHE A 53 9.38 1.93 -15.12
N ASP A 54 9.69 2.42 -13.92
CA ASP A 54 10.87 3.26 -13.69
C ASP A 54 11.56 2.89 -12.37
N GLY A 55 12.85 3.20 -12.31
CA GLY A 55 13.74 2.86 -11.21
C GLY A 55 14.46 4.08 -10.65
N ALA A 56 14.52 4.21 -9.33
CA ALA A 56 15.29 5.23 -8.64
C ALA A 56 16.41 4.61 -7.80
N PHE A 57 17.65 5.08 -7.97
CA PHE A 57 18.77 4.66 -7.13
C PHE A 57 18.62 5.17 -5.69
N ILE A 58 18.69 4.25 -4.73
CA ILE A 58 18.69 4.57 -3.30
C ILE A 58 20.13 4.80 -2.86
N LYS A 59 20.43 6.01 -2.40
CA LYS A 59 21.72 6.37 -1.79
C LYS A 59 21.57 6.36 -0.27
N GLY A 60 22.34 5.51 0.42
CA GLY A 60 22.29 5.41 1.89
C GLY A 60 23.09 4.21 2.40
N GLN A 61 22.90 3.87 3.68
CA GLN A 61 23.56 2.73 4.33
C GLN A 61 23.25 1.38 3.65
N HIS A 62 22.11 1.29 2.98
CA HIS A 62 21.69 0.14 2.17
C HIS A 62 21.47 0.61 0.73
N PRO A 63 22.51 0.58 -0.11
CA PRO A 63 22.38 0.96 -1.52
C PRO A 63 21.53 -0.08 -2.27
N GLY A 64 20.77 0.39 -3.26
CA GLY A 64 19.90 -0.44 -4.08
C GLY A 64 19.11 0.40 -5.08
N GLN A 65 18.07 -0.19 -5.65
CA GLN A 65 17.16 0.45 -6.60
C GLN A 65 15.71 0.25 -6.13
N LEU A 66 14.95 1.33 -6.09
CA LEU A 66 13.50 1.28 -5.95
C LEU A 66 12.90 1.18 -7.35
N LEU A 67 12.27 0.06 -7.67
CA LEU A 67 11.52 -0.12 -8.90
C LEU A 67 10.04 0.13 -8.61
N SER A 68 9.37 0.85 -9.50
CA SER A 68 7.95 1.19 -9.39
C SER A 68 7.23 0.95 -10.71
N ALA A 69 6.06 0.33 -10.64
CA ALA A 69 5.14 0.21 -11.76
C ALA A 69 3.94 1.12 -11.53
N VAL A 70 3.62 1.94 -12.53
CA VAL A 70 2.51 2.89 -12.50
C VAL A 70 1.49 2.55 -13.59
N GLY A 71 0.22 2.57 -13.21
CA GLY A 71 -0.94 2.43 -14.09
C GLY A 71 -1.60 3.77 -14.37
N ILE A 72 -2.43 3.81 -15.41
CA ILE A 72 -3.34 4.93 -15.67
C ILE A 72 -4.77 4.45 -15.43
N ASP A 73 -5.53 5.18 -14.62
CA ASP A 73 -6.91 4.86 -14.30
C ASP A 73 -7.89 5.36 -15.39
N ALA A 74 -9.19 5.08 -15.22
CA ALA A 74 -10.24 5.50 -16.15
C ALA A 74 -10.42 7.04 -16.22
N ASN A 75 -9.83 7.80 -15.31
CA ASN A 75 -9.84 9.26 -15.27
C ASN A 75 -8.53 9.87 -15.78
N ASN A 76 -7.69 9.10 -16.48
CA ASN A 76 -6.36 9.50 -16.93
C ASN A 76 -5.40 9.89 -15.78
N GLY A 77 -5.67 9.47 -14.56
CA GLY A 77 -4.79 9.65 -13.40
C GLY A 77 -3.76 8.54 -13.31
N MET A 78 -2.52 8.88 -12.96
CA MET A 78 -1.50 7.89 -12.62
C MET A 78 -1.73 7.33 -11.22
N PHE A 79 -1.66 6.01 -11.05
CA PHE A 79 -1.72 5.36 -9.75
C PHE A 79 -0.61 4.32 -9.60
N PRO A 80 0.03 4.21 -8.42
CA PRO A 80 1.03 3.18 -8.17
C PRO A 80 0.35 1.81 -8.11
N ILE A 81 0.86 0.84 -8.88
CA ILE A 81 0.37 -0.54 -8.84
C ILE A 81 1.22 -1.37 -7.88
N THR A 82 2.54 -1.32 -8.00
CA THR A 82 3.48 -2.03 -7.13
C THR A 82 4.83 -1.32 -7.06
N PHE A 83 5.58 -1.59 -5.99
CA PHE A 83 6.95 -1.14 -5.80
C PHE A 83 7.80 -2.24 -5.16
N VAL A 84 9.10 -2.24 -5.44
CA VAL A 84 10.04 -3.20 -4.86
C VAL A 84 11.41 -2.56 -4.70
N VAL A 85 12.12 -2.91 -3.62
CA VAL A 85 13.53 -2.56 -3.45
C VAL A 85 14.36 -3.76 -3.87
N VAL A 86 15.25 -3.57 -4.84
CA VAL A 86 16.16 -4.60 -5.36
C VAL A 86 17.60 -4.12 -5.24
N GLU A 87 18.56 -5.05 -5.24
CA GLU A 87 19.98 -4.70 -5.22
C GLU A 87 20.45 -4.18 -6.59
N THR A 88 20.03 -4.84 -7.67
CA THR A 88 20.31 -4.45 -9.05
C THR A 88 19.16 -4.86 -9.96
N GLU A 89 18.94 -4.10 -11.04
CA GLU A 89 18.19 -4.58 -12.20
C GLU A 89 18.94 -5.79 -12.79
N SER A 90 18.26 -6.93 -12.95
CA SER A 90 18.79 -8.12 -13.61
C SER A 90 18.13 -8.32 -14.98
N ARG A 91 18.90 -8.85 -15.93
CA ARG A 91 18.44 -9.25 -17.28
C ARG A 91 18.39 -10.77 -17.46
N ASP A 92 18.48 -11.53 -16.37
CA ASP A 92 18.45 -12.98 -16.44
C ASP A 92 17.12 -13.44 -17.03
N THR A 93 17.19 -14.10 -18.19
CA THR A 93 16.07 -14.75 -18.91
C THR A 93 15.82 -16.17 -18.43
#